data_AF-A0A7Y1XPT4-F1
#
_entry.id   AF-A0A7Y1XPT4-F1
#
_cell.length_a   1.000
_cell.length_b   1.000
_cell.length_c   1.000
_cell.angle_alpha   90.00
_cell.angle_beta   90.00
_cell.angle_gamma   90.00
#
_symmetry.space_group_name_H-M   'P 1'
#
loop_
_entity.id
_entity.type
_entity.pdbx_description
1 polymer ?
#
loop_
_entity_poly.entity_id
_entity_poly.type
_entity_poly.pdbx_seq_one_letter_code
_entity_poly.pdbx_strand_id
1 'polypeptide(L)'
;MKRKIITTSDGSKTIQIEEWNEQYHSIHGALNEANHVFIKHGLHYTLGLSDSDKPLSILEIGFGTGLNAFLTLIECEKLKQYINYVGVEAYPVNDAEVKALDYPQFISPKRSGKFDKMHKAEWERCVSISDYFQIEKQQKFFKDINAVKSYDLIYFD
;
A
#
# COMPACT_ATOMS: atom_id res chain seq x y z
N MET A 1 10.90 18.48 -6.95
CA MET A 1 10.86 17.32 -6.05
C MET A 1 11.86 16.30 -6.54
N LYS A 2 13.03 16.28 -5.91
CA LYS A 2 14.10 15.33 -6.18
C LYS A 2 13.94 14.13 -5.23
N ARG A 3 13.62 12.99 -5.82
CA ARG A 3 13.43 11.71 -5.13
C ARG A 3 14.70 10.87 -5.19
N LYS A 4 15.08 10.26 -4.07
CA LYS A 4 16.22 9.34 -3.97
C LYS A 4 15.81 8.05 -3.29
N ILE A 5 16.21 6.91 -3.85
CA ILE A 5 16.03 5.60 -3.20
C ILE A 5 17.11 5.42 -2.13
N ILE A 6 16.70 5.08 -0.92
CA ILE A 6 17.59 4.78 0.21
C ILE A 6 17.21 3.44 0.83
N THR A 7 18.18 2.78 1.45
CA THR A 7 17.98 1.54 2.21
C THR A 7 17.74 1.88 3.68
N THR A 8 16.71 1.30 4.26
CA THR A 8 16.35 1.44 5.68
C THR A 8 17.07 0.38 6.53
N SER A 9 17.02 0.47 7.85
CA SER A 9 17.79 -0.44 8.72
C SER A 9 17.32 -1.90 8.70
N ASP A 10 16.12 -2.20 8.18
CA ASP A 10 15.66 -3.57 7.99
C ASP A 10 16.02 -4.16 6.60
N GLY A 11 16.76 -3.39 5.79
CA GLY A 11 17.20 -3.78 4.44
C GLY A 11 16.20 -3.49 3.33
N SER A 12 14.95 -3.14 3.67
CA SER A 12 13.98 -2.64 2.69
C SER A 12 14.34 -1.23 2.23
N LYS A 13 13.77 -0.80 1.11
CA LYS A 13 14.04 0.52 0.53
C LYS A 13 12.88 1.49 0.73
N THR A 14 13.17 2.77 0.73
CA THR A 14 12.17 3.84 0.71
C THR A 14 12.61 4.97 -0.22
N ILE A 15 11.70 5.90 -0.51
CA ILE A 15 11.97 7.13 -1.26
C ILE A 15 12.19 8.25 -0.26
N GLN A 16 13.29 8.99 -0.41
CA GLN A 16 13.55 10.25 0.28
C GLN A 16 13.25 11.42 -0.66
N ILE A 17 12.53 12.42 -0.16
CA ILE A 17 12.34 13.71 -0.81
C ILE A 17 13.37 14.68 -0.23
N GLU A 18 14.40 15.01 -1.03
CA GLU A 18 15.54 15.81 -0.54
C GLU A 18 15.12 17.20 -0.07
N GLU A 19 14.19 17.85 -0.78
CA GLU A 19 13.78 19.22 -0.46
C GLU A 19 12.97 19.32 0.85
N TRP A 20 12.30 18.25 1.26
CA TRP A 20 11.49 18.21 2.49
C TRP A 20 12.25 17.60 3.66
N ASN A 21 13.38 16.94 3.39
CA ASN A 21 14.09 16.10 4.34
C ASN A 21 13.18 15.03 4.97
N GLU A 22 12.24 14.52 4.16
CA GLU A 22 11.25 13.51 4.55
C GLU A 22 11.44 12.22 3.73
N GLN A 23 10.96 11.12 4.28
CA GLN A 23 10.95 9.82 3.62
C GLN A 23 9.52 9.30 3.53
N TYR A 24 9.23 8.50 2.52
CA TYR A 24 7.92 7.85 2.38
C TYR A 24 7.65 6.82 3.47
N HIS A 25 8.71 6.23 4.05
CA HIS A 25 8.63 5.25 5.13
C HIS A 25 9.83 5.46 6.07
N SER A 26 9.72 5.03 7.33
CA SER A 26 10.77 5.21 8.32
C SER A 26 12.11 4.61 7.90
N ILE A 27 13.19 5.37 8.13
CA ILE A 27 14.57 4.89 7.94
C ILE A 27 14.95 3.78 8.93
N HIS A 28 14.19 3.64 10.03
CA HIS A 28 14.37 2.60 11.04
C HIS A 28 13.78 1.24 10.63
N GLY A 29 13.19 1.16 9.43
CA GLY A 29 12.74 -0.08 8.80
C GLY A 29 11.34 0.06 8.23
N ALA A 30 11.24 0.29 6.92
CA ALA A 30 9.96 0.49 6.25
C ALA A 30 9.09 -0.76 6.30
N LEU A 31 9.68 -1.95 6.10
CA LEU A 31 8.95 -3.20 6.16
C LEU A 31 8.49 -3.52 7.59
N ASN A 32 9.33 -3.27 8.58
CA ASN A 32 9.00 -3.50 9.98
C ASN A 32 7.86 -2.58 10.45
N GLU A 33 7.94 -1.30 10.12
CA GLU A 33 6.87 -0.33 10.37
C GLU A 33 5.57 -0.77 9.71
N ALA A 34 5.59 -1.08 8.41
CA ALA A 34 4.40 -1.45 7.68
C ALA A 34 3.72 -2.71 8.23
N ASN A 35 4.51 -3.74 8.59
CA ASN A 35 3.98 -4.93 9.23
C ASN A 35 3.41 -4.64 10.62
N HIS A 36 4.06 -3.77 11.40
CA HIS A 36 3.63 -3.47 12.76
C HIS A 36 2.39 -2.60 12.79
N VAL A 37 2.40 -1.47 12.09
CA VAL A 37 1.35 -0.46 12.14
C VAL A 37 0.16 -0.90 11.29
N PHE A 38 0.36 -1.10 10.00
CA PHE A 38 -0.75 -1.29 9.06
C PHE A 38 -1.27 -2.73 9.04
N ILE A 39 -0.40 -3.74 9.06
CA ILE A 39 -0.86 -5.14 8.99
C ILE A 39 -1.32 -5.65 10.35
N LYS A 40 -0.46 -5.61 11.37
CA LYS A 40 -0.78 -6.18 12.69
C LYS A 40 -1.81 -5.35 13.46
N HIS A 41 -1.60 -4.03 13.58
CA HIS A 41 -2.49 -3.18 14.39
C HIS A 41 -3.62 -2.53 13.58
N GLY A 42 -3.52 -2.50 12.25
CA GLY A 42 -4.61 -2.14 11.37
C GLY A 42 -5.43 -3.36 10.95
N LEU A 43 -4.98 -4.04 9.89
CA LEU A 43 -5.72 -5.11 9.21
C LEU A 43 -6.17 -6.23 10.16
N HIS A 44 -5.22 -6.84 10.89
CA HIS A 44 -5.53 -7.99 11.76
C HIS A 44 -6.45 -7.59 12.92
N TYR A 45 -6.25 -6.40 13.48
CA TYR A 45 -7.13 -5.88 14.53
C TYR A 45 -8.56 -5.70 14.01
N THR A 46 -8.73 -5.03 12.87
CA THR A 46 -10.05 -4.83 12.25
C THR A 46 -10.72 -6.15 11.91
N LEU A 47 -9.98 -7.12 11.36
CA LEU A 47 -10.52 -8.45 11.06
C LEU A 47 -10.97 -9.19 12.32
N GLY A 48 -10.28 -9.00 13.45
CA GLY A 48 -10.70 -9.56 14.75
C GLY A 48 -11.99 -8.97 15.31
N LEU A 49 -12.44 -7.82 14.80
CA LEU A 49 -13.69 -7.17 15.18
C LEU A 49 -14.86 -7.48 14.23
N SER A 50 -14.57 -7.98 13.03
CA SER A 50 -15.55 -8.19 11.96
C SER A 50 -15.93 -9.66 11.76
N ASP A 51 -17.10 -9.91 11.20
CA ASP A 51 -17.44 -11.24 10.69
C ASP A 51 -16.50 -11.61 9.53
N SER A 52 -15.90 -12.80 9.57
CA SER A 52 -14.90 -13.27 8.60
C SER A 52 -15.37 -13.33 7.14
N ASP A 53 -16.68 -13.27 6.91
CA ASP A 53 -17.28 -13.54 5.60
C ASP A 53 -17.60 -12.26 4.80
N LYS A 54 -17.43 -11.08 5.40
CA LYS A 54 -17.72 -9.79 4.73
C LYS A 54 -16.47 -9.21 4.09
N PRO A 55 -16.54 -8.69 2.84
CA PRO A 55 -15.43 -7.94 2.27
C PRO A 55 -15.07 -6.72 3.12
N LEU A 56 -13.78 -6.47 3.28
CA LEU A 56 -13.24 -5.33 4.03
C LEU A 56 -12.86 -4.21 3.05
N SER A 57 -13.31 -2.99 3.32
CA SER A 57 -12.99 -1.82 2.51
C SER A 57 -11.94 -0.95 3.20
N ILE A 58 -10.80 -0.76 2.55
CA ILE A 58 -9.63 -0.05 3.09
C ILE A 58 -9.36 1.20 2.26
N LEU A 59 -9.12 2.32 2.92
CA LEU A 59 -8.58 3.53 2.32
C LEU A 59 -7.14 3.75 2.77
N GLU A 60 -6.21 3.89 1.84
CA GLU A 60 -4.88 4.40 2.10
C GLU A 60 -4.77 5.84 1.59
N ILE A 61 -4.35 6.74 2.48
CA ILE A 61 -3.98 8.11 2.15
C ILE A 61 -2.46 8.10 2.00
N GLY A 62 -1.97 8.35 0.79
CA GLY A 62 -0.56 8.23 0.46
C GLY A 62 -0.18 6.87 -0.12
N PHE A 63 -0.80 6.46 -1.24
CA PHE A 63 -0.48 5.16 -1.89
C PHE A 63 1.02 4.98 -2.16
N GLY A 64 1.73 6.06 -2.49
CA GLY A 64 3.18 6.15 -2.48
C GLY A 64 3.90 4.99 -3.15
N THR A 65 4.68 4.28 -2.34
CA THR A 65 5.54 3.17 -2.79
C THR A 65 4.79 1.87 -3.05
N GLY A 66 3.51 1.80 -2.67
CA GLY A 66 2.69 0.60 -2.74
C GLY A 66 3.03 -0.48 -1.71
N LEU A 67 3.87 -0.18 -0.70
CA LEU A 67 4.32 -1.17 0.29
C LEU A 67 3.14 -1.73 1.11
N ASN A 68 2.31 -0.87 1.69
CA ASN A 68 1.18 -1.28 2.53
C ASN A 68 0.14 -2.05 1.71
N ALA A 69 -0.15 -1.58 0.50
CA ALA A 69 -1.03 -2.26 -0.44
C ALA A 69 -0.51 -3.66 -0.81
N PHE A 70 0.80 -3.80 -1.06
CA PHE A 70 1.41 -5.09 -1.40
C PHE A 70 1.36 -6.07 -0.23
N LEU A 71 1.67 -5.62 0.98
CA LEU A 71 1.58 -6.45 2.19
C LEU A 71 0.14 -6.86 2.46
N THR A 72 -0.82 -5.94 2.28
CA THR A 72 -2.25 -6.22 2.43
C THR A 72 -2.73 -7.26 1.42
N LEU A 73 -2.32 -7.15 0.16
CA LEU A 73 -2.58 -8.16 -0.87
C LEU A 73 -2.03 -9.54 -0.48
N ILE A 74 -0.80 -9.60 0.02
CA ILE A 74 -0.19 -10.86 0.44
C ILE A 74 -0.97 -11.47 1.60
N GLU A 75 -1.38 -10.65 2.56
CA GLU A 75 -2.04 -11.10 3.75
C GLU A 75 -3.48 -11.56 3.49
N CYS A 76 -4.22 -10.82 2.66
CA CYS A 76 -5.60 -11.19 2.32
C CYS A 76 -5.68 -12.52 1.56
N GLU A 77 -4.68 -12.82 0.71
CA GLU A 77 -4.58 -14.12 0.03
C GLU A 77 -4.36 -15.29 1.00
N LYS A 78 -3.57 -15.08 2.06
CA LYS A 78 -3.35 -16.12 3.08
C LYS A 78 -4.63 -16.37 3.88
N LEU A 79 -5.34 -15.29 4.22
CA LEU A 79 -6.55 -15.33 5.03
C LEU A 79 -7.81 -15.68 4.22
N LYS A 80 -7.72 -15.66 2.87
CA LYS A 80 -8.86 -15.74 1.95
C LYS A 80 -9.94 -14.68 2.25
N GLN A 81 -9.48 -13.51 2.65
CA GLN A 81 -10.32 -12.37 2.99
C GLN A 81 -10.47 -11.46 1.77
N TYR A 82 -11.70 -11.18 1.36
CA TYR A 82 -11.94 -10.21 0.29
C TYR A 82 -11.63 -8.80 0.76
N ILE A 83 -10.76 -8.08 0.04
CA ILE A 83 -10.39 -6.69 0.31
C ILE A 83 -10.66 -5.80 -0.90
N ASN A 84 -11.39 -4.72 -0.64
CA ASN A 84 -11.54 -3.57 -1.55
C ASN A 84 -10.56 -2.49 -1.11
N TYR A 85 -9.49 -2.30 -1.85
CA TYR A 85 -8.44 -1.34 -1.50
C TYR A 85 -8.57 -0.07 -2.33
N VAL A 86 -8.58 1.09 -1.68
CA VAL A 86 -8.53 2.39 -2.35
C VAL A 86 -7.25 3.10 -1.92
N GLY A 87 -6.36 3.40 -2.86
CA GLY A 87 -5.15 4.17 -2.62
C GLY A 87 -5.28 5.58 -3.20
N VAL A 88 -5.16 6.62 -2.37
CA VAL A 88 -5.17 8.03 -2.81
C VAL A 88 -3.73 8.55 -2.86
N GLU A 89 -3.36 9.22 -3.95
CA GLU A 89 -2.02 9.79 -4.12
C GLU A 89 -2.06 11.05 -4.98
N ALA A 90 -1.42 12.12 -4.52
CA ALA A 90 -1.34 13.36 -5.28
C ALA A 90 -0.20 13.32 -6.32
N TYR A 91 0.90 12.65 -5.97
CA TYR A 91 2.13 12.61 -6.74
C TYR A 91 2.60 11.16 -6.96
N PRO A 92 2.01 10.44 -7.92
CA PRO A 92 2.37 9.05 -8.20
C PRO A 92 3.88 8.81 -8.34
N VAL A 93 4.33 7.68 -7.80
CA VAL A 93 5.70 7.18 -8.00
C VAL A 93 5.81 6.59 -9.40
N ASN A 94 6.90 6.90 -10.11
CA ASN A 94 7.07 6.44 -11.49
C ASN A 94 7.61 4.99 -11.55
N ASP A 95 7.46 4.34 -12.70
CA ASP A 95 7.88 2.93 -12.88
C ASP A 95 9.36 2.67 -12.57
N ALA A 96 10.26 3.63 -12.83
CA ALA A 96 11.68 3.46 -12.55
C ALA A 96 11.95 3.47 -11.04
N GLU A 97 11.28 4.36 -10.30
CA GLU A 97 11.30 4.43 -8.85
C GLU A 97 10.71 3.15 -8.22
N VAL A 98 9.54 2.71 -8.70
CA VAL A 98 8.89 1.46 -8.24
C VAL A 98 9.81 0.26 -8.42
N LYS A 99 10.45 0.13 -9.58
CA LYS A 99 11.41 -0.96 -9.83
C LYS A 99 12.62 -0.88 -8.92
N ALA A 100 13.12 0.32 -8.63
CA ALA A 100 14.29 0.51 -7.79
C ALA A 100 14.04 0.14 -6.31
N LEU A 101 12.79 0.24 -5.84
CA LEU A 101 12.37 -0.21 -4.51
C LEU A 101 12.49 -1.73 -4.32
N ASP A 102 12.27 -2.50 -5.39
CA ASP A 102 12.52 -3.95 -5.44
C ASP A 102 11.78 -4.76 -4.34
N TYR A 103 10.63 -4.25 -3.89
CA TYR A 103 9.84 -4.90 -2.84
C TYR A 103 9.43 -6.34 -3.15
N PRO A 104 9.04 -6.71 -4.39
CA PRO A 104 8.71 -8.10 -4.67
C PRO A 104 9.88 -9.04 -4.41
N GLN A 105 11.10 -8.70 -4.83
CA GLN A 105 12.25 -9.58 -4.61
C GLN A 105 12.60 -9.69 -3.13
N PHE A 106 12.46 -8.59 -2.38
CA PHE A 106 12.75 -8.55 -0.96
C PHE A 106 11.70 -9.28 -0.10
N ILE A 107 10.41 -9.17 -0.44
CA ILE A 107 9.30 -9.63 0.40
C ILE A 107 8.69 -10.93 -0.13
N SER A 108 8.34 -10.98 -1.43
CA SER A 108 7.69 -12.15 -2.01
C SER A 108 7.86 -12.25 -3.53
N PRO A 109 8.95 -12.88 -4.01
CA PRO A 109 9.24 -12.95 -5.45
C PRO A 109 8.11 -13.59 -6.26
N LYS A 110 7.41 -14.56 -5.66
CA LYS A 110 6.25 -15.24 -6.26
C LYS A 110 5.08 -14.32 -6.60
N ARG A 111 4.97 -13.15 -5.96
CA ARG A 111 3.91 -12.15 -6.23
C ARG A 111 4.39 -10.96 -7.05
N SER A 112 5.58 -11.00 -7.64
CA SER A 112 6.11 -9.89 -8.46
C SER A 112 5.14 -9.44 -9.56
N GLY A 113 4.51 -10.37 -10.28
CA GLY A 113 3.53 -10.01 -11.31
C GLY A 113 2.27 -9.31 -10.75
N LYS A 114 1.87 -9.61 -9.50
CA LYS A 114 0.73 -8.95 -8.84
C LYS A 114 1.10 -7.54 -8.37
N PHE A 115 2.31 -7.36 -7.86
CA PHE A 115 2.85 -6.04 -7.53
C PHE A 115 2.92 -5.14 -8.77
N ASP A 116 3.47 -5.66 -9.87
CA ASP A 116 3.51 -4.93 -11.14
C ASP A 116 2.11 -4.59 -11.65
N LYS A 117 1.16 -5.54 -11.55
CA LYS A 117 -0.23 -5.31 -11.94
C LYS A 117 -0.89 -4.22 -11.10
N MET A 118 -0.61 -4.17 -9.79
CA MET A 118 -1.13 -3.15 -8.89
C MET A 118 -0.65 -1.75 -9.28
N HIS A 119 0.65 -1.58 -9.57
CA HIS A 119 1.18 -0.28 -10.00
C HIS A 119 0.67 0.13 -11.38
N LYS A 120 0.54 -0.82 -12.31
CA LYS A 120 0.03 -0.59 -13.68
C LYS A 120 -1.49 -0.48 -13.80
N ALA A 121 -2.24 -0.78 -12.74
CA ALA A 121 -3.69 -0.62 -12.74
C ALA A 121 -4.07 0.82 -13.13
N GLU A 122 -5.13 0.98 -13.92
CA GLU A 122 -5.60 2.29 -14.34
C GLU A 122 -6.04 3.12 -13.12
N TRP A 123 -5.77 4.43 -13.16
CA TRP A 123 -6.29 5.36 -12.16
C TRP A 123 -7.81 5.53 -12.33
N GLU A 124 -8.50 5.86 -11.24
CA GLU A 124 -9.94 6.08 -11.16
C GLU A 124 -10.79 4.87 -11.57
N ARG A 125 -10.21 3.67 -11.51
CA ARG A 125 -10.88 2.41 -11.87
C ARG A 125 -10.54 1.32 -10.88
N CYS A 126 -11.56 0.54 -10.52
CA CYS A 126 -11.38 -0.67 -9.74
C CYS A 126 -10.84 -1.80 -10.63
N VAL A 127 -9.73 -2.40 -10.22
CA VAL A 127 -9.03 -3.48 -10.91
C VAL A 127 -8.80 -4.64 -9.95
N SER A 128 -9.29 -5.82 -10.29
CA SER A 128 -8.97 -7.05 -9.56
C SER A 128 -7.50 -7.43 -9.78
N ILE A 129 -6.74 -7.60 -8.70
CA ILE A 129 -5.34 -8.03 -8.73
C ILE A 129 -5.23 -9.53 -8.43
N SER A 130 -6.08 -10.04 -7.53
CA SER A 130 -6.27 -11.45 -7.23
C SER A 130 -7.73 -11.75 -6.88
N ASP A 131 -8.06 -13.02 -6.63
CA ASP A 131 -9.40 -13.45 -6.23
C ASP A 131 -9.89 -12.78 -4.93
N TYR A 132 -8.95 -12.31 -4.09
CA TYR A 132 -9.23 -11.75 -2.76
C TYR A 132 -8.82 -10.26 -2.64
N PHE A 133 -8.28 -9.65 -3.70
CA PHE A 133 -7.81 -8.27 -3.66
C PHE A 133 -8.16 -7.52 -4.94
N GLN A 134 -8.87 -6.42 -4.77
CA GLN A 134 -9.06 -5.42 -5.82
C GLN A 134 -8.55 -4.06 -5.35
N ILE A 135 -8.06 -3.27 -6.31
CA ILE A 135 -7.53 -1.94 -6.03
C ILE A 135 -8.18 -0.90 -6.94
N GLU A 136 -8.51 0.24 -6.36
CA GLU A 136 -8.76 1.49 -7.07
C GLU A 136 -7.70 2.50 -6.64
N LYS A 137 -6.99 3.09 -7.60
CA LYS A 137 -6.03 4.16 -7.34
C LYS A 137 -6.65 5.49 -7.74
N GLN A 138 -6.63 6.47 -6.85
CA GLN A 138 -7.21 7.80 -7.08
C GLN A 138 -6.14 8.88 -7.04
N GLN A 139 -6.01 9.66 -8.11
CA GLN A 139 -5.00 10.71 -8.21
C GLN A 139 -5.57 12.06 -7.75
N LYS A 140 -5.50 12.33 -6.45
CA LYS A 140 -6.02 13.56 -5.84
C LYS A 140 -5.33 13.88 -4.53
N PHE A 141 -5.51 15.10 -4.03
CA PHE A 141 -5.00 15.48 -2.71
C PHE A 141 -5.87 14.92 -1.58
N PHE A 142 -5.26 14.70 -0.42
CA PHE A 142 -5.95 14.30 0.81
C PHE A 142 -7.17 15.19 1.13
N LYS A 143 -7.04 16.51 0.96
CA LYS A 143 -8.12 17.48 1.18
C LYS A 143 -9.33 17.34 0.24
N ASP A 144 -9.15 16.64 -0.88
CA ASP A 144 -10.18 16.43 -1.90
C ASP A 144 -10.91 15.08 -1.72
N ILE A 145 -10.58 14.32 -0.67
CA ILE A 145 -11.31 13.12 -0.29
C ILE A 145 -12.67 13.53 0.30
N ASN A 146 -13.75 13.11 -0.37
CA ASN A 146 -15.13 13.42 -0.01
C ASN A 146 -15.94 12.18 0.41
N ALA A 147 -15.26 11.06 0.70
CA ALA A 147 -15.90 9.82 1.10
C ALA A 147 -16.53 9.95 2.50
N VAL A 148 -17.74 9.40 2.67
CA VAL A 148 -18.49 9.45 3.94
C VAL A 148 -18.91 8.03 4.31
N LYS A 149 -18.41 7.53 5.45
CA LYS A 149 -18.74 6.19 5.99
C LYS A 149 -18.59 5.06 4.96
N SER A 150 -17.52 5.11 4.16
CA SER A 150 -17.31 4.20 3.03
C SER A 150 -16.25 3.12 3.29
N TYR A 151 -15.48 3.22 4.37
CA TYR A 151 -14.33 2.36 4.66
C TYR A 151 -14.38 1.83 6.09
N ASP A 152 -13.92 0.60 6.26
CA ASP A 152 -13.83 -0.10 7.54
C ASP A 152 -12.49 0.17 8.23
N LEU A 153 -11.45 0.46 7.44
CA LEU A 153 -10.10 0.74 7.91
C LEU A 153 -9.44 1.83 7.06
N ILE A 154 -8.69 2.72 7.71
CA ILE A 154 -7.93 3.78 7.06
C ILE A 154 -6.46 3.59 7.42
N TYR A 155 -5.61 3.45 6.40
CA TYR A 155 -4.17 3.62 6.50
C TYR A 155 -3.85 5.09 6.24
N PHE A 156 -3.39 5.77 7.29
CA PHE A 156 -2.92 7.14 7.20
C PHE A 156 -1.38 7.09 7.24
N ASP A 157 -0.78 7.05 6.04
CA ASP A 157 0.67 6.97 5.82
C ASP A 157 1.25 8.38 5.60
#